data_AF-A0A2S8J4K4-F1
#
_entry.id   AF-A0A2S8J4K4-F1
#
_cell.length_a   1.000
_cell.length_b   1.000
_cell.length_c   1.000
_cell.angle_alpha   90.00
_cell.angle_beta   90.00
_cell.angle_gamma   90.00
#
_symmetry.space_group_name_H-M   'P 1'
#
loop_
_entity.id
_entity.type
_entity.pdbx_description
1 polymer ?
#
loop_
_entity_poly.entity_id
_entity_poly.type
_entity_poly.pdbx_seq_one_letter_code
_entity_poly.pdbx_strand_id
1 'polypeptide(L)'
;MTIPRIRGFLVAALLTFGIGNAYATQCGDTPPSIRCPDTSDLPDDIVAQLPAGYEALDAASGRLTDSPRNGYLVVAHRPGDSMRTPSPRPLLIFLQGKDGRYRLAARNDTVIMKADEGGMGDPYLDGVAENALTIEPRAFTVEQGVFAGRDHWRDRVTFRYDAAHRTWVFHREVLRNWRFNDDPNGDALKADPVRVTRADASNAVAFEASRPSYWCESSERRETDPACRKQH
;
A
#
# COMPACT_ATOMS: atom_id res chain seq x y z
N MET A 1 44.78 43.84 46.20
CA MET A 1 44.54 43.07 44.95
C MET A 1 43.25 42.31 45.10
N THR A 2 42.28 42.68 44.27
CA THR A 2 40.85 42.35 44.33
C THR A 2 40.52 41.09 43.55
N ILE A 3 39.76 40.17 44.16
CA ILE A 3 39.18 38.98 43.52
C ILE A 3 37.69 39.28 43.25
N PRO A 4 37.18 39.24 42.00
CA PRO A 4 35.77 39.41 41.76
C PRO A 4 35.01 38.08 41.75
N ARG A 5 33.79 38.15 42.28
CA ARG A 5 32.77 37.09 42.39
C ARG A 5 32.22 36.70 41.00
N ILE A 6 32.06 35.40 40.80
CA ILE A 6 31.37 34.78 39.66
C ILE A 6 29.85 35.04 39.79
N ARG A 7 29.26 35.70 38.78
CA ARG A 7 27.80 35.82 38.61
C ARG A 7 27.31 34.63 37.79
N GLY A 8 26.39 33.86 38.37
CA GLY A 8 25.67 32.79 37.67
C GLY A 8 24.74 33.36 36.59
N PHE A 9 24.77 32.75 35.42
CA PHE A 9 23.82 33.00 34.33
C PHE A 9 22.61 32.08 34.50
N LEU A 10 21.43 32.68 34.65
CA LEU A 10 20.13 32.03 34.46
C LEU A 10 19.89 31.88 32.95
N VAL A 11 19.74 30.65 32.47
CA VAL A 11 19.26 30.36 31.10
C VAL A 11 17.74 30.18 31.18
N ALA A 12 17.00 31.15 30.64
CA ALA A 12 15.57 31.04 30.42
C ALA A 12 15.31 30.19 29.16
N ALA A 13 14.72 29.01 29.33
CA ALA A 13 14.25 28.19 28.22
C ALA A 13 12.87 28.69 27.76
N LEU A 14 12.83 29.33 26.58
CA LEU A 14 11.59 29.66 25.87
C LEU A 14 11.06 28.40 25.19
N LEU A 15 9.92 27.89 25.68
CA LEU A 15 9.13 26.86 25.01
C LEU A 15 8.28 27.52 23.91
N THR A 16 8.74 27.46 22.65
CA THR A 16 7.87 27.72 21.50
C THR A 16 7.10 26.45 21.16
N PHE A 17 5.80 26.45 21.48
CA PHE A 17 4.86 25.48 20.96
C PHE A 17 4.71 25.69 19.44
N GLY A 18 5.37 24.85 18.66
CA GLY A 18 5.14 24.71 17.23
C GLY A 18 3.86 23.93 17.00
N ILE A 19 2.90 24.57 16.34
CA ILE A 19 1.63 24.01 15.89
C ILE A 19 1.96 23.01 14.79
N GLY A 20 1.83 21.71 15.09
CA GLY A 20 2.14 20.63 14.15
C GLY A 20 1.10 20.59 13.02
N ASN A 21 1.48 21.08 11.84
CA ASN A 21 0.85 20.68 10.60
C ASN A 21 1.26 19.23 10.31
N ALA A 22 0.28 18.34 10.25
CA ALA A 22 0.46 17.01 9.66
C ALA A 22 0.63 17.18 8.14
N TYR A 23 1.84 17.50 7.71
CA TYR A 23 2.27 17.36 6.32
C TYR A 23 2.71 15.91 6.13
N ALA A 24 2.15 15.25 5.11
CA ALA A 24 2.60 13.94 4.63
C ALA A 24 4.13 13.90 4.56
N THR A 25 4.72 12.95 5.29
CA THR A 25 6.18 12.82 5.39
C THR A 25 6.71 12.23 4.10
N GLN A 26 7.51 13.00 3.36
CA GLN A 26 8.26 12.49 2.22
C GLN A 26 9.29 11.46 2.73
N CYS A 27 9.55 10.40 1.96
CA CYS A 27 10.46 9.31 2.33
C CYS A 27 11.85 9.78 2.84
N GLY A 28 12.30 11.00 2.50
CA GLY A 28 13.60 11.54 2.93
C GLY A 28 13.71 11.98 4.38
N ASP A 29 12.61 12.16 5.12
CA ASP A 29 12.62 12.76 6.48
C ASP A 29 12.32 11.76 7.62
N THR A 30 12.25 10.45 7.33
CA THR A 30 11.89 9.42 8.33
C THR A 30 13.13 8.63 8.80
N PRO A 31 13.33 8.40 10.12
CA PRO A 31 14.34 7.46 10.62
C PRO A 31 14.14 6.06 10.02
N PRO A 32 15.17 5.21 9.96
CA PRO A 32 15.15 3.96 9.17
C PRO A 32 13.98 3.08 9.60
N SER A 33 12.95 3.10 8.76
CA SER A 33 11.83 2.18 8.81
C SER A 33 11.78 1.50 7.45
N ILE A 34 11.41 0.22 7.44
CA ILE A 34 11.25 -0.60 6.23
C ILE A 34 10.28 0.03 5.19
N ARG A 35 9.58 1.11 5.57
CA ARG A 35 8.51 1.81 4.84
C ARG A 35 8.96 2.66 3.65
N CYS A 36 10.26 2.86 3.47
CA CYS A 36 10.88 3.33 2.24
C CYS A 36 12.27 2.68 2.21
N PRO A 37 12.43 1.49 1.62
CA PRO A 37 13.74 0.87 1.60
C PRO A 37 14.65 1.75 0.72
N ASP A 38 15.55 2.49 1.35
CA ASP A 38 16.81 2.93 0.73
C ASP A 38 17.59 1.65 0.37
N THR A 39 17.17 0.96 -0.69
CA THR A 39 17.78 -0.22 -1.32
C THR A 39 18.84 -0.94 -0.48
N SER A 40 18.45 -1.66 0.59
CA SER A 40 19.39 -2.56 1.29
C SER A 40 18.87 -3.96 1.64
N ASP A 41 17.57 -4.26 1.55
CA ASP A 41 17.05 -5.57 2.01
C ASP A 41 16.43 -6.44 0.91
N LEU A 42 16.22 -5.91 -0.29
CA LEU A 42 15.77 -6.71 -1.43
C LEU A 42 16.96 -7.37 -2.15
N PRO A 43 16.85 -8.66 -2.54
CA PRO A 43 17.82 -9.30 -3.42
C PRO A 43 18.10 -8.51 -4.71
N ASP A 44 19.37 -8.40 -5.10
CA ASP A 44 19.81 -7.66 -6.29
C ASP A 44 19.08 -8.08 -7.57
N ASP A 45 18.77 -9.38 -7.69
CA ASP A 45 18.05 -9.90 -8.84
C ASP A 45 16.58 -9.43 -8.90
N ILE A 46 15.95 -9.16 -7.75
CA ILE A 46 14.64 -8.50 -7.70
C ILE A 46 14.77 -7.04 -8.15
N VAL A 47 15.72 -6.29 -7.58
CA VAL A 47 15.94 -4.88 -7.90
C VAL A 47 16.20 -4.70 -9.41
N ALA A 48 17.01 -5.56 -10.00
CA ALA A 48 17.32 -5.55 -11.44
C ALA A 48 16.12 -5.84 -12.35
N GLN A 49 15.02 -6.38 -11.81
CA GLN A 49 13.79 -6.72 -12.54
C GLN A 49 12.64 -5.73 -12.29
N LEU A 50 12.86 -4.68 -11.47
CA LEU A 50 11.87 -3.62 -11.33
C LEU A 50 11.65 -2.89 -12.67
N PRO A 51 10.45 -2.34 -12.93
CA PRO A 51 10.22 -1.57 -14.13
C PRO A 51 11.21 -0.40 -14.25
N ALA A 52 11.62 -0.06 -15.47
CA ALA A 52 12.58 1.02 -15.68
C ALA A 52 12.07 2.35 -15.09
N GLY A 53 12.89 2.99 -14.26
CA GLY A 53 12.55 4.23 -13.57
C GLY A 53 11.64 4.06 -12.34
N TYR A 54 11.47 2.83 -11.86
CA TYR A 54 10.77 2.52 -10.62
C TYR A 54 11.74 2.09 -9.52
N GLU A 55 11.35 2.36 -8.27
CA GLU A 55 11.97 1.84 -7.05
C GLU A 55 10.93 1.08 -6.21
N ALA A 56 11.40 0.32 -5.22
CA ALA A 56 10.50 -0.43 -4.33
C ALA A 56 9.90 0.52 -3.28
N LEU A 57 8.57 0.58 -3.23
CA LEU A 57 7.82 1.30 -2.20
C LEU A 57 7.73 0.48 -0.92
N ASP A 58 7.41 -0.80 -1.07
CA ASP A 58 7.20 -1.75 0.03
C ASP A 58 7.46 -3.18 -0.45
N ALA A 59 7.81 -4.07 0.47
CA ALA A 59 8.01 -5.48 0.17
C ALA A 59 7.69 -6.39 1.35
N ALA A 60 7.17 -7.57 1.03
CA ALA A 60 6.93 -8.64 1.99
C ALA A 60 7.52 -9.95 1.47
N SER A 61 8.11 -10.76 2.36
CA SER A 61 8.61 -12.10 2.03
C SER A 61 7.82 -13.19 2.75
N GLY A 62 7.55 -14.29 2.05
CA GLY A 62 6.85 -15.42 2.65
C GLY A 62 6.53 -16.54 1.67
N ARG A 63 5.80 -17.54 2.15
CA ARG A 63 5.44 -18.72 1.35
C ARG A 63 4.27 -18.41 0.43
N LEU A 64 4.57 -18.01 -0.81
CA LEU A 64 3.56 -17.66 -1.81
C LEU A 64 3.04 -18.85 -2.62
N THR A 65 3.69 -20.02 -2.56
CA THR A 65 3.31 -21.24 -3.28
C THR A 65 3.42 -22.47 -2.37
N ASP A 66 3.22 -23.68 -2.92
CA ASP A 66 3.49 -24.93 -2.21
C ASP A 66 5.00 -25.19 -1.99
N SER A 67 5.89 -24.46 -2.67
CA SER A 67 7.33 -24.50 -2.43
C SER A 67 7.67 -24.13 -0.98
N PRO A 68 8.70 -24.74 -0.37
CA PRO A 68 9.23 -24.28 0.91
C PRO A 68 10.06 -23.01 0.77
N ARG A 69 10.41 -22.58 -0.46
CA ARG A 69 11.15 -21.34 -0.70
C ARG A 69 10.22 -20.15 -0.59
N ASN A 70 10.64 -19.12 0.13
CA ASN A 70 9.93 -17.86 0.18
C ASN A 70 9.98 -17.18 -1.20
N GLY A 71 8.91 -16.49 -1.54
CA GLY A 71 8.89 -15.49 -2.59
C GLY A 71 8.80 -14.09 -1.98
N TYR A 72 8.78 -13.09 -2.84
CA TYR A 72 8.57 -11.70 -2.47
C TYR A 72 7.36 -11.14 -3.18
N LEU A 73 6.60 -10.32 -2.45
CA LEU A 73 5.73 -9.32 -3.03
C LEU A 73 6.47 -7.99 -2.96
N VAL A 74 6.43 -7.22 -4.05
CA VAL A 74 7.05 -5.90 -4.12
C VAL A 74 6.06 -4.92 -4.73
N VAL A 75 5.74 -3.87 -4.00
CA VAL A 75 5.05 -2.70 -4.54
C VAL A 75 6.10 -1.77 -5.07
N ALA A 76 6.00 -1.38 -6.34
CA ALA A 76 6.92 -0.45 -6.97
C ALA A 76 6.24 0.91 -7.19
N HIS A 77 7.03 1.98 -7.17
CA HIS A 77 6.57 3.33 -7.50
C HIS A 77 7.65 4.11 -8.26
N ARG A 78 7.30 5.27 -8.83
CA ARG A 78 8.30 6.18 -9.39
C ARG A 78 8.86 7.11 -8.29
N PRO A 79 10.13 7.54 -8.39
CA PRO A 79 10.65 8.58 -7.54
C PRO A 79 9.77 9.84 -7.58
N GLY A 80 9.46 10.39 -6.40
CA GLY A 80 8.59 11.55 -6.27
C GLY A 80 7.08 11.26 -6.31
N ASP A 81 6.69 9.98 -6.32
CA ASP A 81 5.30 9.56 -6.16
C ASP A 81 4.67 10.19 -4.91
N SER A 82 3.56 10.89 -5.09
CA SER A 82 2.86 11.60 -4.03
C SER A 82 1.45 11.96 -4.47
N MET A 83 0.58 12.41 -3.55
CA MET A 83 -0.75 12.88 -3.91
C MET A 83 -0.75 14.02 -4.95
N ARG A 84 0.33 14.80 -5.06
CA ARG A 84 0.45 15.88 -6.05
C ARG A 84 1.01 15.41 -7.39
N THR A 85 1.84 14.37 -7.35
CA THR A 85 2.50 13.79 -8.53
C THR A 85 2.32 12.28 -8.50
N PRO A 86 1.07 11.79 -8.65
CA PRO A 86 0.78 10.37 -8.50
C PRO A 86 1.34 9.57 -9.68
N SER A 87 1.83 8.38 -9.38
CA SER A 87 2.32 7.41 -10.36
C SER A 87 1.61 6.06 -10.19
N PRO A 88 1.49 5.25 -11.26
CA PRO A 88 1.00 3.88 -11.12
C PRO A 88 1.88 3.08 -10.16
N ARG A 89 1.28 2.19 -9.37
CA ARG A 89 1.99 1.35 -8.39
C ARG A 89 1.85 -0.13 -8.73
N PRO A 90 2.76 -0.70 -9.53
CA PRO A 90 2.74 -2.13 -9.82
C PRO A 90 2.97 -2.97 -8.57
N LEU A 91 2.17 -4.01 -8.39
CA LEU A 91 2.44 -5.11 -7.46
C LEU A 91 3.06 -6.27 -8.23
N LEU A 92 4.23 -6.68 -7.78
CA LEU A 92 5.08 -7.68 -8.42
C LEU A 92 5.22 -8.90 -7.50
N ILE A 93 5.16 -10.09 -8.08
CA ILE A 93 5.39 -11.36 -7.38
C ILE A 93 6.70 -11.95 -7.89
N PHE A 94 7.66 -12.19 -7.00
CA PHE A 94 8.93 -12.84 -7.30
C PHE A 94 9.02 -14.19 -6.62
N LEU A 95 9.49 -15.21 -7.36
CA LEU A 95 9.73 -16.54 -6.82
C LEU A 95 11.19 -16.95 -6.95
N GLN A 96 11.71 -17.61 -5.92
CA GLN A 96 13.05 -18.18 -5.95
C GLN A 96 13.08 -19.48 -6.79
N GLY A 97 13.92 -19.50 -7.81
CA GLY A 97 14.24 -20.70 -8.58
C GLY A 97 15.07 -21.72 -7.79
N LYS A 98 15.26 -22.90 -8.38
CA LYS A 98 16.16 -23.93 -7.82
C LYS A 98 17.61 -23.47 -7.77
N ASP A 99 17.98 -22.52 -8.63
CA ASP A 99 19.30 -21.89 -8.69
C ASP A 99 19.48 -20.78 -7.63
N GLY A 100 18.51 -20.58 -6.74
CA GLY A 100 18.57 -19.58 -5.68
C GLY A 100 18.21 -18.15 -6.14
N ARG A 101 18.02 -17.94 -7.45
CA ARG A 101 17.69 -16.63 -8.02
C ARG A 101 16.19 -16.36 -8.09
N TYR A 102 15.80 -15.15 -7.76
CA TYR A 102 14.44 -14.64 -7.90
C TYR A 102 14.13 -14.24 -9.34
N ARG A 103 12.90 -14.54 -9.77
CA ARG A 103 12.37 -14.15 -11.08
C ARG A 103 10.96 -13.62 -10.91
N LEU A 104 10.63 -12.62 -11.71
CA LEU A 104 9.26 -12.11 -11.79
C LEU A 104 8.33 -13.25 -12.26
N ALA A 105 7.37 -13.58 -11.42
CA ALA A 105 6.38 -14.63 -11.66
C ALA A 105 5.03 -14.04 -12.11
N ALA A 106 4.64 -12.89 -11.58
CA ALA A 106 3.41 -12.20 -11.95
C ALA A 106 3.48 -10.70 -11.64
N ARG A 107 2.66 -9.90 -12.33
CA ARG A 107 2.56 -8.44 -12.15
C ARG A 107 1.10 -8.00 -12.28
N ASN A 108 0.67 -7.08 -11.41
CA ASN A 108 -0.61 -6.38 -11.54
C ASN A 108 -0.39 -4.87 -11.35
N ASP A 109 -0.90 -4.06 -12.28
CA ASP A 109 -0.72 -2.60 -12.30
C ASP A 109 -1.93 -1.81 -11.73
N THR A 110 -2.86 -2.50 -11.08
CA THR A 110 -4.23 -1.99 -10.80
C THR A 110 -4.73 -2.22 -9.38
N VAL A 111 -4.14 -3.18 -8.66
CA VAL A 111 -4.56 -3.55 -7.30
C VAL A 111 -4.08 -2.53 -6.27
N ILE A 112 -2.94 -1.88 -6.49
CA ILE A 112 -2.47 -0.82 -5.60
C ILE A 112 -2.95 0.52 -6.15
N MET A 113 -3.84 1.17 -5.40
CA MET A 113 -4.22 2.57 -5.65
C MET A 113 -3.02 3.51 -5.74
N LYS A 114 -3.07 4.46 -6.67
CA LYS A 114 -2.14 5.60 -6.72
C LYS A 114 -2.29 6.47 -5.47
N ALA A 115 -1.29 7.32 -5.23
CA ALA A 115 -1.27 8.21 -4.07
C ALA A 115 -2.51 9.13 -3.97
N ASP A 116 -3.06 9.58 -5.09
CA ASP A 116 -4.19 10.52 -5.16
C ASP A 116 -5.57 9.86 -5.16
N GLU A 117 -5.62 8.53 -5.16
CA GLU A 117 -6.88 7.79 -5.30
C GLU A 117 -7.60 7.57 -3.96
N GLY A 118 -7.02 8.02 -2.85
CA GLY A 118 -7.60 7.89 -1.50
C GLY A 118 -8.50 9.04 -1.05
N GLY A 119 -8.56 10.13 -1.81
CA GLY A 119 -9.28 11.35 -1.43
C GLY A 119 -8.39 12.30 -0.62
N MET A 120 -8.52 12.28 0.71
CA MET A 120 -7.76 13.19 1.59
C MET A 120 -6.38 12.72 2.04
N GLY A 121 -5.97 11.51 1.66
CA GLY A 121 -4.68 10.93 2.02
C GLY A 121 -4.24 9.87 1.02
N ASP A 122 -2.99 9.44 1.15
CA ASP A 122 -2.45 8.31 0.40
C ASP A 122 -3.08 7.01 0.91
N PRO A 123 -3.83 6.28 0.07
CA PRO A 123 -4.54 5.10 0.50
C PRO A 123 -3.61 3.93 0.87
N TYR A 124 -2.36 3.92 0.43
CA TYR A 124 -1.40 2.88 0.78
C TYR A 124 -0.56 3.27 2.00
N LEU A 125 -0.13 4.53 2.10
CA LEU A 125 0.83 4.98 3.10
C LEU A 125 0.21 5.60 4.36
N ASP A 126 -0.95 6.24 4.29
CA ASP A 126 -1.43 7.09 5.40
C ASP A 126 -2.39 6.36 6.37
N GLY A 127 -3.19 5.39 5.88
CA GLY A 127 -4.27 4.80 6.69
C GLY A 127 -4.03 3.39 7.24
N VAL A 128 -3.16 2.60 6.59
CA VAL A 128 -3.08 1.14 6.83
C VAL A 128 -1.65 0.58 6.75
N ALA A 129 -0.65 1.46 6.71
CA ALA A 129 0.74 1.14 6.35
C ALA A 129 1.35 -0.05 7.11
N GLU A 130 1.00 -0.27 8.38
CA GLU A 130 1.54 -1.40 9.16
C GLU A 130 1.08 -2.78 8.65
N ASN A 131 -0.03 -2.85 7.91
CA ASN A 131 -0.60 -4.10 7.37
C ASN A 131 -0.92 -4.00 5.87
N ALA A 132 -0.33 -3.03 5.16
CA ALA A 132 -0.65 -2.75 3.77
C ALA A 132 -0.34 -3.95 2.84
N LEU A 133 0.70 -4.72 3.15
CA LEU A 133 1.08 -5.93 2.41
C LEU A 133 1.39 -7.08 3.37
N THR A 134 0.53 -8.10 3.36
CA THR A 134 0.66 -9.26 4.26
C THR A 134 0.71 -10.56 3.47
N ILE A 135 1.59 -11.48 3.88
CA ILE A 135 1.72 -12.81 3.28
C ILE A 135 1.33 -13.87 4.31
N GLU A 136 0.39 -14.71 3.93
CA GLU A 136 0.06 -15.96 4.62
C GLU A 136 0.50 -17.15 3.74
N PRO A 137 0.61 -18.38 4.28
CA PRO A 137 0.93 -19.53 3.44
C PRO A 137 -0.04 -19.67 2.26
N ARG A 138 0.50 -19.57 1.04
CA ARG A 138 -0.24 -19.63 -0.25
C ARG A 138 -1.25 -18.50 -0.46
N ALA A 139 -1.15 -17.40 0.27
CA ALA A 139 -2.06 -16.28 0.12
C ALA A 139 -1.37 -14.96 0.44
N PHE A 140 -1.91 -13.87 -0.08
CA PHE A 140 -1.48 -12.55 0.35
C PHE A 140 -2.64 -11.58 0.31
N THR A 141 -2.54 -10.54 1.12
CA THR A 141 -3.54 -9.48 1.18
C THR A 141 -2.86 -8.14 1.00
N VAL A 142 -3.47 -7.32 0.13
CA VAL A 142 -3.23 -5.89 0.04
C VAL A 142 -4.31 -5.20 0.86
N GLU A 143 -3.91 -4.33 1.78
CA GLU A 143 -4.78 -3.45 2.52
C GLU A 143 -4.51 -2.00 2.11
N GLN A 144 -5.59 -1.25 1.84
CA GLN A 144 -5.54 0.17 1.50
C GLN A 144 -6.64 0.91 2.27
N GLY A 145 -6.47 2.20 2.57
CA GLY A 145 -7.48 2.97 3.27
C GLY A 145 -7.03 4.38 3.61
N VAL A 146 -8.01 5.25 3.84
CA VAL A 146 -7.82 6.61 4.36
C VAL A 146 -8.72 6.78 5.58
N PHE A 147 -8.20 7.39 6.63
CA PHE A 147 -8.91 7.71 7.87
C PHE A 147 -8.72 9.19 8.21
N ALA A 148 -9.11 10.08 7.29
CA ALA A 148 -8.86 11.52 7.39
C ALA A 148 -10.02 12.35 6.84
N GLY A 149 -10.40 13.39 7.57
CA GLY A 149 -11.44 14.34 7.16
C GLY A 149 -12.79 13.66 6.94
N ARG A 150 -13.33 13.75 5.72
CA ARG A 150 -14.59 13.09 5.31
C ARG A 150 -14.41 11.66 4.81
N ASP A 151 -13.17 11.22 4.59
CA ASP A 151 -12.86 9.94 3.98
C ASP A 151 -12.39 8.98 5.08
N HIS A 152 -13.24 7.99 5.38
CA HIS A 152 -12.92 6.94 6.34
C HIS A 152 -13.33 5.61 5.74
N TRP A 153 -12.38 4.94 5.12
CA TRP A 153 -12.64 3.67 4.47
C TRP A 153 -11.40 2.78 4.48
N ARG A 154 -11.63 1.50 4.28
CA ARG A 154 -10.59 0.49 4.16
C ARG A 154 -11.02 -0.58 3.17
N ASP A 155 -10.12 -0.89 2.26
CA ASP A 155 -10.22 -2.00 1.33
C ASP A 155 -9.17 -3.07 1.65
N ARG A 156 -9.55 -4.34 1.49
CA ARG A 156 -8.68 -5.50 1.67
C ARG A 156 -8.92 -6.49 0.56
N VAL A 157 -7.93 -6.65 -0.31
CA VAL A 157 -7.96 -7.58 -1.44
C VAL A 157 -7.04 -8.75 -1.14
N THR A 158 -7.59 -9.95 -1.06
CA THR A 158 -6.83 -11.19 -0.84
C THR A 158 -6.74 -12.00 -2.12
N PHE A 159 -5.54 -12.50 -2.40
CA PHE A 159 -5.23 -13.45 -3.47
C PHE A 159 -4.75 -14.77 -2.88
N ARG A 160 -5.02 -15.88 -3.57
CA ARG A 160 -4.58 -17.22 -3.16
C ARG A 160 -3.89 -17.95 -4.31
N TYR A 161 -2.86 -18.71 -3.98
CA TYR A 161 -2.17 -19.57 -4.93
C TYR A 161 -3.02 -20.79 -5.29
N ASP A 162 -3.35 -20.86 -6.57
CA ASP A 162 -3.98 -21.99 -7.20
C ASP A 162 -2.92 -22.93 -7.78
N ALA A 163 -2.77 -24.10 -7.17
CA ALA A 163 -1.78 -25.09 -7.56
C ALA A 163 -2.08 -25.74 -8.91
N ALA A 164 -3.37 -25.82 -9.30
CA ALA A 164 -3.77 -26.44 -10.56
C ALA A 164 -3.27 -25.64 -11.76
N HIS A 165 -3.44 -24.32 -11.70
CA HIS A 165 -3.04 -23.40 -12.76
C HIS A 165 -1.68 -22.72 -12.50
N ARG A 166 -1.06 -22.99 -11.34
CA ARG A 166 0.23 -22.44 -10.89
C ARG A 166 0.28 -20.91 -10.93
N THR A 167 -0.82 -20.26 -10.55
CA THR A 167 -0.95 -18.81 -10.49
C THR A 167 -1.65 -18.36 -9.20
N TRP A 168 -1.71 -17.07 -8.96
CA TRP A 168 -2.53 -16.48 -7.90
C TRP A 168 -3.83 -16.01 -8.49
N VAL A 169 -4.93 -16.31 -7.80
CA VAL A 169 -6.27 -15.91 -8.21
C VAL A 169 -6.89 -15.03 -7.14
N PHE A 170 -7.73 -14.10 -7.56
CA PHE A 170 -8.58 -13.33 -6.66
C PHE A 170 -9.34 -14.28 -5.74
N HIS A 171 -9.33 -14.00 -4.43
CA HIS A 171 -10.04 -14.79 -3.44
C HIS A 171 -11.22 -14.02 -2.85
N ARG A 172 -10.97 -12.79 -2.38
CA ARG A 172 -12.00 -11.92 -1.80
C ARG A 172 -11.53 -10.47 -1.75
N GLU A 173 -12.50 -9.56 -1.72
CA GLU A 173 -12.35 -8.13 -1.42
C GLU A 173 -13.30 -7.79 -0.28
N VAL A 174 -12.83 -7.03 0.71
CA VAL A 174 -13.62 -6.58 1.86
C VAL A 174 -13.49 -5.07 2.02
N LEU A 175 -14.50 -4.35 1.55
CA LEU A 175 -14.57 -2.90 1.67
C LEU A 175 -15.41 -2.52 2.90
N ARG A 176 -14.84 -1.64 3.72
CA ARG A 176 -15.51 -1.02 4.88
C ARG A 176 -15.47 0.48 4.72
N ASN A 177 -16.60 1.11 4.94
CA ASN A 177 -16.73 2.56 4.95
C ASN A 177 -17.28 3.00 6.31
N TRP A 178 -16.88 4.19 6.73
CA TRP A 178 -17.41 4.87 7.90
C TRP A 178 -17.81 6.27 7.48
N ARG A 179 -18.91 6.74 8.04
CA ARG A 179 -19.42 8.10 7.85
C ARG A 179 -19.52 8.81 9.18
N PHE A 180 -19.54 10.14 9.15
CA PHE A 180 -19.85 10.90 10.35
C PHE A 180 -21.21 10.51 10.90
N ASN A 181 -21.27 10.44 12.23
CA ASN A 181 -22.49 10.16 12.94
C ASN A 181 -23.18 11.47 13.31
N ASP A 182 -24.43 11.62 12.89
CA ASP A 182 -25.24 12.81 13.19
C ASP A 182 -25.84 12.77 14.61
N ASP A 183 -25.72 11.63 15.31
CA ASP A 183 -26.12 11.51 16.71
C ASP A 183 -25.11 12.22 17.63
N PRO A 184 -25.51 13.29 18.34
CA PRO A 184 -24.61 14.04 19.22
C PRO A 184 -24.10 13.23 20.42
N ASN A 185 -24.72 12.08 20.73
CA ASN A 185 -24.32 11.21 21.83
C ASN A 185 -23.68 9.89 21.35
N GLY A 186 -23.53 9.69 20.03
CA GLY A 186 -22.94 8.50 19.47
C GLY A 186 -21.42 8.61 19.23
N ASP A 187 -20.80 7.51 18.81
CA ASP A 187 -19.41 7.54 18.32
C ASP A 187 -19.28 8.51 17.15
N ALA A 188 -18.13 9.19 17.02
CA ALA A 188 -17.89 10.18 15.97
C ALA A 188 -18.10 9.64 14.55
N LEU A 189 -17.77 8.36 14.35
CA LEU A 189 -17.92 7.64 13.10
C LEU A 189 -18.88 6.47 13.26
N LYS A 190 -19.80 6.34 12.32
CA LYS A 190 -20.71 5.20 12.18
C LYS A 190 -20.27 4.34 10.99
N ALA A 191 -20.05 3.05 11.23
CA ALA A 191 -19.72 2.10 10.17
C ALA A 191 -20.93 1.86 9.26
N ASP A 192 -20.70 1.87 7.95
CA ASP A 192 -21.65 1.37 6.96
C ASP A 192 -21.61 -0.18 6.91
N PRO A 193 -22.63 -0.82 6.31
CA PRO A 193 -22.59 -2.26 6.06
C PRO A 193 -21.33 -2.65 5.27
N VAL A 194 -20.67 -3.72 5.73
CA VAL A 194 -19.48 -4.26 5.07
C VAL A 194 -19.84 -4.80 3.70
N ARG A 195 -19.12 -4.37 2.66
CA ARG A 195 -19.24 -4.97 1.32
C ARG A 195 -18.19 -6.06 1.16
N VAL A 196 -18.61 -7.22 0.69
CA VAL A 196 -17.72 -8.38 0.48
C VAL A 196 -17.94 -8.94 -0.91
N THR A 197 -16.91 -8.89 -1.74
CA THR A 197 -16.85 -9.59 -3.03
C THR A 197 -16.06 -10.88 -2.83
N ARG A 198 -16.56 -12.02 -3.32
CA ARG A 198 -15.89 -13.32 -3.24
C ARG A 198 -15.59 -13.83 -4.64
N ALA A 199 -14.53 -14.62 -4.75
CA ALA A 199 -14.22 -15.34 -5.98
C ALA A 199 -15.39 -16.21 -6.42
N ASP A 200 -15.65 -16.19 -7.73
CA ASP A 200 -16.54 -17.14 -8.39
C ASP A 200 -15.72 -18.36 -8.80
N ALA A 201 -16.03 -19.53 -8.23
CA ALA A 201 -15.32 -20.76 -8.53
C ALA A 201 -15.47 -21.19 -10.01
N SER A 202 -16.53 -20.75 -10.69
CA SER A 202 -16.76 -21.02 -12.12
C SER A 202 -16.04 -20.03 -13.04
N ASN A 203 -15.58 -18.90 -12.50
CA ASN A 203 -14.90 -17.85 -13.25
C ASN A 203 -13.76 -17.24 -12.42
N ALA A 204 -12.70 -18.04 -12.21
CA ALA A 204 -11.54 -17.61 -11.46
C ALA A 204 -10.80 -16.47 -12.18
N VAL A 205 -10.54 -15.38 -11.47
CA VAL A 205 -9.83 -14.22 -12.00
C VAL A 205 -8.36 -14.31 -11.58
N ALA A 206 -7.46 -14.41 -12.57
CA ALA A 206 -6.02 -14.40 -12.32
C ALA A 206 -5.55 -13.06 -11.74
N PHE A 207 -4.49 -13.08 -10.94
CA PHE A 207 -3.91 -11.92 -10.30
C PHE A 207 -3.62 -10.80 -11.30
N GLU A 208 -3.00 -11.09 -12.44
CA GLU A 208 -2.63 -10.13 -13.48
C GLU A 208 -3.84 -9.42 -14.11
N ALA A 209 -4.95 -10.15 -14.23
CA ALA A 209 -6.21 -9.64 -14.80
C ALA A 209 -7.14 -9.02 -13.76
N SER A 210 -6.83 -9.19 -12.47
CA SER A 210 -7.71 -8.71 -11.39
C SER A 210 -7.77 -7.20 -11.37
N ARG A 211 -8.97 -6.69 -11.10
CA ARG A 211 -9.28 -5.27 -10.92
C ARG A 211 -10.11 -5.14 -9.64
N PRO A 212 -9.82 -4.18 -8.74
CA PRO A 212 -10.68 -3.91 -7.60
C PRO A 212 -12.10 -3.53 -8.02
N SER A 213 -13.09 -3.72 -7.14
CA SER A 213 -14.50 -3.47 -7.47
C SER A 213 -14.79 -2.04 -7.93
N TYR A 214 -14.04 -1.07 -7.40
CA TYR A 214 -14.13 0.35 -7.76
C TYR A 214 -13.37 0.73 -9.04
N TRP A 215 -12.65 -0.20 -9.68
CA TRP A 215 -11.70 0.13 -10.77
C TRP A 215 -12.35 0.96 -11.89
N CYS A 216 -13.55 0.57 -12.34
CA CYS A 216 -14.27 1.25 -13.42
C CYS A 216 -15.16 2.42 -12.95
N GLU A 217 -15.06 2.84 -11.69
CA GLU A 217 -15.79 3.99 -11.17
C GLU A 217 -15.16 5.32 -11.59
N SER A 218 -13.85 5.36 -11.87
CA SER A 218 -13.20 6.57 -12.38
C SER A 218 -13.52 6.81 -13.86
N SER A 219 -13.72 8.09 -14.23
CA SER A 219 -13.97 8.47 -15.63
C SER A 219 -12.76 8.17 -16.52
N GLU A 220 -11.55 8.48 -16.04
CA GLU A 220 -10.29 8.19 -16.73
C GLU A 220 -10.19 6.71 -17.15
N ARG A 221 -10.49 5.78 -16.24
CA ARG A 221 -10.38 4.34 -16.51
C ARG A 221 -11.48 3.82 -17.42
N ARG A 222 -12.69 4.38 -17.37
CA ARG A 222 -13.76 4.06 -18.33
C ARG A 222 -13.38 4.39 -19.77
N GLU A 223 -12.61 5.45 -19.97
CA GLU A 223 -12.15 5.87 -21.29
C GLU A 223 -10.94 5.07 -21.76
N THR A 224 -9.99 4.80 -20.85
CA THR A 224 -8.67 4.26 -21.19
C THR A 224 -8.53 2.75 -21.06
N ASP A 225 -9.25 2.10 -20.14
CA ASP A 225 -9.17 0.65 -19.91
C ASP A 225 -10.29 -0.08 -20.69
N PRO A 226 -9.96 -0.96 -21.66
CA PRO A 226 -10.94 -1.77 -22.38
C PRO A 226 -11.84 -2.61 -21.48
N ALA A 227 -11.37 -3.03 -20.30
CA ALA A 227 -12.18 -3.79 -19.34
C ALA A 227 -13.33 -2.96 -18.74
N CYS A 228 -13.21 -1.63 -18.76
CA CYS A 228 -14.22 -0.70 -18.24
C CYS A 228 -15.17 -0.15 -19.32
N ARG A 229 -14.89 -0.43 -20.59
CA ARG A 229 -15.80 -0.07 -21.69
C ARG A 229 -16.95 -1.06 -21.66
N LYS A 230 -18.14 -0.60 -21.26
CA LYS A 230 -19.37 -1.39 -21.44
C LYS A 230 -19.46 -1.77 -22.92
N GLN A 231 -19.55 -3.07 -23.22
CA GLN A 231 -20.05 -3.50 -24.52
C GLN A 231 -21.49 -3.00 -24.60
N HIS A 232 -21.71 -1.96 -25.40
CA HIS A 232 -23.04 -1.49 -25.76
C HIS A 232 -23.73 -2.54 -26.64
#